data_AF-A0A4R5U658-F1
#
_entry.id   AF-A0A4R5U658-F1
#
_cell.length_a   1.000
_cell.length_b   1.000
_cell.length_c   1.000
_cell.angle_alpha   90.00
_cell.angle_beta   90.00
_cell.angle_gamma   90.00
#
_symmetry.space_group_name_H-M   'P 1'
#
loop_
_entity.id
_entity.type
_entity.pdbx_description
1 polymer ?
#
loop_
_entity_poly.entity_id
_entity_poly.type
_entity_poly.pdbx_seq_one_letter_code
_entity_poly.pdbx_strand_id
1 'polypeptide(L)'
;MQHSETDAASRPVDGTAVPVTPTGRISFERLRERSDELELLVSGLLVFGLFTVPGRLFDAWVANTLHAEGMAEYAVWFGFAIGTGVSYALATAFLVHIAIRGYWIGLIGLKATFPGGVQWTRLTSMGPVSREHLRARTGDIGEAIERADRLASILFAMSILMALTMAGIGVFAIVLIVLSSLVGAVFGMADRIALIAGGALYAAFIAGAVAMAVCEKIIARREAIGRSSEGPRRVLQQLLRIYAVLVPQRLIGPMQLTLQSNLNGRLFLVVYGLVIVGAMVIGGLQVVNSSRFSLLPGYDVVTSEAVDHGMLGAHYESMRDEHDALLRYPMIPSDRIAETHLRLFIPHQPQRDNPLARRLCPELAAGRNTAEGDAASRLAVDCLARLWTVSIDGTQIPLDGFVPMERRDLGMRGLVGYIPLDGRQPGRHNLALVWNAEGESKGKLRRREYRIPFWFTPQIAERVQRD
;
A
#
# COMPACT_ATOMS: atom_id res chain seq x y z
N MET A 1 -27.91 -65.18 73.39
CA MET A 1 -28.53 -63.85 73.57
C MET A 1 -27.81 -62.90 72.62
N GLN A 2 -28.54 -62.43 71.61
CA GLN A 2 -28.34 -61.32 70.66
C GLN A 2 -26.95 -60.67 70.41
N HIS A 3 -26.60 -60.65 69.10
CA HIS A 3 -26.09 -59.54 68.27
C HIS A 3 -25.13 -58.47 68.82
N SER A 4 -24.01 -58.24 68.12
CA SER A 4 -23.89 -57.20 67.07
C SER A 4 -22.46 -57.06 66.54
N GLU A 5 -22.35 -56.86 65.21
CA GLU A 5 -21.20 -56.33 64.46
C GLU A 5 -20.69 -54.99 65.08
N THR A 6 -19.43 -54.57 64.94
CA THR A 6 -18.73 -54.09 63.74
C THR A 6 -17.25 -53.82 64.11
N ASP A 7 -16.30 -54.04 63.20
CA ASP A 7 -15.40 -53.03 62.61
C ASP A 7 -14.06 -53.65 62.17
N ALA A 8 -13.81 -53.64 60.86
CA ALA A 8 -12.61 -54.20 60.24
C ALA A 8 -11.59 -53.08 59.97
N ALA A 9 -10.50 -53.06 60.74
CA ALA A 9 -9.33 -52.23 60.48
C ALA A 9 -8.22 -53.07 59.84
N SER A 10 -7.95 -52.86 58.55
CA SER A 10 -6.78 -53.42 57.85
C SER A 10 -5.71 -52.35 57.61
N ARG A 11 -4.49 -52.68 58.02
CA ARG A 11 -3.21 -51.92 57.96
C ARG A 11 -2.78 -51.49 56.54
N PRO A 12 -1.88 -50.49 56.41
CA PRO A 12 -1.55 -49.86 55.14
C PRO A 12 -0.56 -50.67 54.31
N VAL A 13 -0.74 -50.63 52.99
CA VAL A 13 0.23 -51.09 51.98
C VAL A 13 1.15 -49.91 51.64
N ASP A 14 2.46 -50.13 51.71
CA ASP A 14 3.49 -49.18 51.31
C ASP A 14 3.27 -48.71 49.86
N GLY A 15 2.82 -47.47 49.72
CA GLY A 15 2.78 -46.76 48.44
C GLY A 15 4.18 -46.23 48.13
N THR A 16 4.87 -46.87 47.18
CA THR A 16 6.03 -46.28 46.50
C THR A 16 5.61 -44.92 45.92
N ALA A 17 6.15 -43.86 46.49
CA ALA A 17 6.02 -42.51 45.94
C ALA A 17 6.68 -42.49 44.56
N VAL A 18 5.85 -42.38 43.51
CA VAL A 18 6.32 -42.02 42.17
C VAL A 18 6.92 -40.62 42.28
N PRO A 19 8.20 -40.41 41.93
CA PRO A 19 8.76 -39.07 41.89
C PRO A 19 8.06 -38.31 40.76
N VAL A 20 7.35 -37.25 41.12
CA VAL A 20 6.85 -36.27 40.15
C VAL A 20 8.06 -35.57 39.57
N THR A 21 8.53 -36.02 38.41
CA THR A 21 9.62 -35.40 37.67
C THR A 21 9.21 -33.97 37.27
N PRO A 22 9.91 -32.91 37.70
CA PRO A 22 9.63 -31.54 37.26
C PRO A 22 10.33 -31.29 35.91
N THR A 23 9.97 -32.04 34.87
CA THR A 23 10.60 -31.95 33.54
C THR A 23 10.02 -30.85 32.65
N GLY A 24 8.97 -30.14 33.09
CA GLY A 24 8.27 -29.13 32.28
C GLY A 24 8.73 -27.68 32.45
N ARG A 25 9.36 -27.30 33.57
CA ARG A 25 9.76 -25.90 33.82
C ARG A 25 11.06 -25.51 33.12
N ILE A 26 12.03 -26.41 33.13
CA ILE A 26 13.38 -26.16 32.56
C ILE A 26 13.36 -26.12 31.02
N SER A 27 12.38 -26.76 30.36
CA SER A 27 12.23 -26.71 28.90
C SER A 27 11.57 -25.41 28.43
N PHE A 28 10.57 -24.90 29.16
CA PHE A 28 9.87 -23.67 28.79
C PHE A 28 10.74 -22.42 28.98
N GLU A 29 11.55 -22.36 30.04
CA GLU A 29 12.47 -21.24 30.28
C GLU A 29 13.57 -21.17 29.22
N ARG A 30 14.19 -22.32 28.87
CA ARG A 30 15.16 -22.38 27.76
C ARG A 30 14.54 -22.08 26.39
N LEU A 31 13.28 -22.46 26.17
CA LEU A 31 12.55 -22.09 24.95
C LEU A 31 12.25 -20.60 24.91
N ARG A 32 11.96 -19.98 26.06
CA ARG A 32 11.72 -18.54 26.20
C ARG A 32 12.98 -17.72 25.96
N GLU A 33 14.11 -18.10 26.57
CA GLU A 33 15.41 -17.43 26.36
C GLU A 33 15.83 -17.47 24.87
N ARG A 34 15.67 -18.63 24.22
CA ARG A 34 15.91 -18.74 22.77
C ARG A 34 14.89 -17.96 21.93
N SER A 35 13.65 -17.87 22.39
CA SER A 35 12.60 -17.07 21.73
C SER A 35 12.95 -15.59 21.75
N ASP A 36 13.45 -15.06 22.87
CA ASP A 36 13.79 -13.64 22.99
C ASP A 36 14.93 -13.24 22.02
N GLU A 37 15.95 -14.08 21.87
CA GLU A 37 17.03 -13.86 20.88
C GLU A 37 16.50 -13.94 19.44
N LEU A 38 15.67 -14.94 19.14
CA LEU A 38 15.06 -15.11 17.82
C LEU A 38 14.10 -13.98 17.47
N GLU A 39 13.32 -13.49 18.44
CA GLU A 39 12.40 -12.36 18.28
C GLU A 39 13.14 -11.09 17.87
N LEU A 40 14.31 -10.82 18.46
CA LEU A 40 15.13 -9.67 18.13
C LEU A 40 15.70 -9.78 16.71
N LEU A 41 16.26 -10.94 16.37
CA LEU A 41 16.84 -11.20 15.03
C LEU A 41 15.77 -11.12 13.93
N VAL A 42 14.63 -11.77 14.14
CA VAL A 42 13.51 -11.75 13.19
C VAL A 42 12.94 -10.35 13.05
N SER A 43 12.73 -9.63 14.17
CA SER A 43 12.24 -8.24 14.10
C SER A 43 13.21 -7.32 13.37
N GLY A 44 14.52 -7.43 13.63
CA GLY A 44 15.54 -6.61 12.97
C GLY A 44 15.59 -6.86 11.46
N LEU A 45 15.60 -8.14 11.04
CA LEU A 45 15.56 -8.51 9.63
C LEU A 45 14.27 -8.05 8.95
N LEU A 46 13.12 -8.20 9.62
CA LEU A 46 11.84 -7.74 9.11
C LEU A 46 11.80 -6.22 8.95
N VAL A 47 12.28 -5.44 9.91
CA VAL A 47 12.34 -3.97 9.78
C VAL A 47 13.16 -3.56 8.57
N PHE A 48 14.35 -4.15 8.38
CA PHE A 48 15.18 -3.88 7.21
C PHE A 48 14.45 -4.23 5.91
N GLY A 49 13.86 -5.42 5.83
CA GLY A 49 13.09 -5.84 4.66
C GLY A 49 11.91 -4.90 4.37
N LEU A 50 11.11 -4.60 5.38
CA LEU A 50 9.89 -3.78 5.26
C LEU A 50 10.18 -2.33 4.85
N PHE A 51 11.34 -1.75 5.21
CA PHE A 51 11.71 -0.42 4.70
C PHE A 51 12.20 -0.43 3.24
N THR A 52 12.72 -1.55 2.73
CA THR A 52 13.16 -1.64 1.32
C THR A 52 12.03 -1.95 0.34
N VAL A 53 10.95 -2.58 0.81
CA VAL A 53 9.83 -3.01 -0.04
C VAL A 53 9.08 -1.84 -0.71
N PRO A 54 8.74 -0.72 -0.02
CA PRO A 54 8.02 0.39 -0.64
C PRO A 54 8.68 0.97 -1.90
N GLY A 55 10.02 1.13 -1.91
CA GLY A 55 10.74 1.62 -3.09
C GLY A 55 10.59 0.67 -4.28
N ARG A 56 10.77 -0.64 -4.07
CA ARG A 56 10.58 -1.63 -5.16
C ARG A 56 9.13 -1.74 -5.62
N LEU A 57 8.18 -1.59 -4.70
CA LEU A 57 6.77 -1.55 -5.06
C LEU A 57 6.44 -0.29 -5.89
N PHE A 58 7.08 0.84 -5.60
CA PHE A 58 6.94 2.05 -6.38
C PHE A 58 7.46 1.85 -7.82
N ASP A 59 8.67 1.32 -7.99
CA ASP A 59 9.25 1.05 -9.32
C ASP A 59 8.35 0.09 -10.13
N ALA A 60 7.90 -0.98 -9.49
CA ALA A 60 6.98 -1.94 -10.10
C ALA A 60 5.65 -1.28 -10.47
N TRP A 61 5.10 -0.42 -9.61
CA TRP A 61 3.87 0.31 -9.86
C TRP A 61 4.01 1.23 -11.07
N VAL A 62 5.06 2.07 -11.10
CA VAL A 62 5.38 2.98 -12.21
C VAL A 62 5.49 2.22 -13.53
N ALA A 63 6.26 1.13 -13.57
CA ALA A 63 6.48 0.34 -14.78
C ALA A 63 5.19 -0.34 -15.29
N ASN A 64 4.36 -0.86 -14.39
CA ASN A 64 3.15 -1.58 -14.78
C ASN A 64 1.98 -0.65 -15.09
N THR A 65 1.84 0.47 -14.40
CA THR A 65 0.75 1.42 -14.67
C THR A 65 0.91 2.16 -15.99
N LEU A 66 2.07 2.07 -16.66
CA LEU A 66 2.26 2.51 -18.06
C LEU A 66 1.48 1.65 -19.06
N HIS A 67 1.32 0.37 -18.74
CA HIS A 67 0.80 -0.65 -19.66
C HIS A 67 -0.59 -1.14 -19.25
N ALA A 68 -0.97 -0.94 -17.98
CA ALA A 68 -2.22 -1.42 -17.43
C ALA A 68 -3.40 -0.47 -17.74
N GLU A 69 -4.52 -1.04 -18.18
CA GLU A 69 -5.82 -0.37 -18.27
C GLU A 69 -6.88 -1.15 -17.48
N GLY A 70 -7.99 -0.49 -17.12
CA GLY A 70 -9.16 -1.17 -16.58
C GLY A 70 -8.91 -1.86 -15.23
N MET A 71 -9.26 -3.14 -15.12
CA MET A 71 -9.06 -3.89 -13.87
C MET A 71 -7.58 -4.07 -13.48
N ALA A 72 -6.67 -4.14 -14.46
CA ALA A 72 -5.25 -4.26 -14.18
C ALA A 72 -4.68 -2.99 -13.52
N GLU A 73 -5.18 -1.81 -13.90
CA GLU A 73 -4.82 -0.54 -13.24
C GLU A 73 -5.21 -0.56 -11.77
N TYR A 74 -6.46 -0.94 -11.46
CA TYR A 74 -6.93 -1.03 -10.08
C TYR A 74 -6.12 -2.04 -9.26
N ALA A 75 -5.74 -3.17 -9.85
CA ALA A 75 -4.91 -4.18 -9.19
C ALA A 75 -3.50 -3.65 -8.88
N VAL A 76 -2.86 -2.99 -9.85
CA VAL A 76 -1.52 -2.40 -9.70
C VAL A 76 -1.53 -1.28 -8.67
N TRP A 77 -2.53 -0.40 -8.69
CA TRP A 77 -2.74 0.63 -7.67
C TRP A 77 -2.96 0.05 -6.27
N PHE A 78 -3.85 -0.94 -6.16
CA PHE A 78 -4.20 -1.58 -4.89
C PHE A 78 -2.98 -2.29 -4.28
N GLY A 79 -2.21 -3.01 -5.11
CA GLY A 79 -0.98 -3.68 -4.70
C GLY A 79 0.06 -2.71 -4.14
N PHE A 80 0.27 -1.58 -4.82
CA PHE A 80 1.17 -0.53 -4.35
C PHE A 80 0.70 0.10 -3.03
N ALA A 81 -0.57 0.52 -2.97
CA ALA A 81 -1.15 1.19 -1.81
C ALA A 81 -1.09 0.29 -0.56
N ILE A 82 -1.60 -0.95 -0.64
CA ILE A 82 -1.58 -1.86 0.51
C ILE A 82 -0.19 -2.33 0.83
N GLY A 83 0.61 -2.74 -0.16
CA GLY A 83 1.96 -3.22 0.08
C GLY A 83 2.80 -2.18 0.80
N THR A 84 2.72 -0.91 0.39
CA THR A 84 3.45 0.19 1.03
C THR A 84 2.89 0.51 2.43
N GLY A 85 1.56 0.61 2.56
CA GLY A 85 0.91 0.90 3.83
C GLY A 85 1.20 -0.14 4.91
N VAL A 86 1.11 -1.43 4.56
CA VAL A 86 1.41 -2.55 5.45
C VAL A 86 2.90 -2.57 5.79
N SER A 87 3.77 -2.30 4.82
CA SER A 87 5.22 -2.25 5.05
C SER A 87 5.58 -1.20 6.10
N TYR A 88 5.11 0.04 5.96
CA TYR A 88 5.38 1.09 6.94
C TYR A 88 4.73 0.84 8.30
N ALA A 89 3.49 0.34 8.34
CA ALA A 89 2.82 0.04 9.59
C ALA A 89 3.54 -1.05 10.38
N LEU A 90 3.93 -2.15 9.72
CA LEU A 90 4.68 -3.23 10.35
C LEU A 90 6.11 -2.81 10.71
N ALA A 91 6.80 -2.07 9.84
CA ALA A 91 8.16 -1.58 10.14
C ALA A 91 8.15 -0.70 11.40
N THR A 92 7.17 0.19 11.52
CA THR A 92 6.99 1.05 12.70
C THR A 92 6.68 0.21 13.94
N ALA A 93 5.78 -0.77 13.84
CA ALA A 93 5.44 -1.64 14.96
C ALA A 93 6.64 -2.46 15.45
N PHE A 94 7.42 -3.05 14.54
CA PHE A 94 8.64 -3.78 14.88
C PHE A 94 9.75 -2.86 15.39
N LEU A 95 9.85 -1.61 14.92
CA LEU A 95 10.78 -0.63 15.46
C LEU A 95 10.44 -0.29 16.92
N VAL A 96 9.16 -0.05 17.23
CA VAL A 96 8.69 0.15 18.61
C VAL A 96 8.94 -1.09 19.45
N HIS A 97 8.71 -2.29 18.91
CA HIS A 97 9.02 -3.55 19.56
C HIS A 97 10.51 -3.68 19.93
N ILE A 98 11.42 -3.42 18.98
CA ILE A 98 12.87 -3.44 19.22
C ILE A 98 13.27 -2.39 20.26
N ALA A 99 12.69 -1.19 20.23
CA ALA A 99 12.96 -0.16 21.23
C ALA A 99 12.56 -0.59 22.64
N ILE A 100 11.39 -1.24 22.80
CA ILE A 100 10.94 -1.77 24.08
C ILE A 100 11.83 -2.93 24.55
N ARG A 101 12.26 -3.82 23.64
CA ARG A 101 13.23 -4.87 23.96
C ARG A 101 14.58 -4.30 24.37
N GLY A 102 15.08 -3.27 23.69
CA GLY A 102 16.29 -2.55 24.10
C GLY A 102 16.17 -1.92 25.49
N TYR A 103 15.01 -1.32 25.79
CA TYR A 103 14.70 -0.80 27.13
C TYR A 103 14.70 -1.91 28.19
N TRP A 104 14.07 -3.06 27.89
CA TRP A 104 14.07 -4.23 28.77
C TRP A 104 15.49 -4.76 29.05
N ILE A 105 16.34 -4.92 28.03
CA ILE A 105 17.76 -5.32 28.19
C ILE A 105 18.49 -4.31 29.10
N GLY A 106 18.28 -3.02 28.87
CA GLY A 106 18.86 -1.95 29.69
C GLY A 106 18.45 -2.04 31.17
N LEU A 107 17.16 -2.31 31.44
CA LEU A 107 16.66 -2.50 32.81
C LEU A 107 17.27 -3.74 33.49
N ILE A 108 17.43 -4.84 32.77
CA ILE A 108 18.10 -6.04 33.29
C ILE A 108 19.55 -5.73 33.67
N GLY A 109 20.29 -5.05 32.78
CA GLY A 109 21.66 -4.62 33.08
C GLY A 109 21.75 -3.74 34.31
N LEU A 110 20.79 -2.81 34.49
CA LEU A 110 20.70 -1.98 35.69
C LEU A 110 20.35 -2.79 36.94
N LYS A 111 19.44 -3.75 36.88
CA LYS A 111 19.08 -4.60 38.03
C LYS A 111 20.23 -5.52 38.44
N ALA A 112 21.00 -6.03 37.48
CA ALA A 112 22.19 -6.84 37.73
C ALA A 112 23.30 -6.03 38.43
N THR A 113 23.51 -4.79 37.98
CA THR A 113 24.54 -3.90 38.56
C THR A 113 24.10 -3.28 39.89
N PHE A 114 22.82 -2.94 40.03
CA PHE A 114 22.23 -2.27 41.18
C PHE A 114 20.99 -3.03 41.68
N PRO A 115 21.17 -4.13 42.45
CA PRO A 115 20.07 -5.02 42.84
C PRO A 115 18.98 -4.33 43.68
N GLY A 116 19.39 -3.34 44.48
CA GLY A 116 18.49 -2.54 45.33
C GLY A 116 17.70 -1.44 44.59
N GLY A 117 17.89 -1.27 43.28
CA GLY A 117 17.18 -0.27 42.48
C GLY A 117 17.50 1.18 42.87
N VAL A 118 16.51 2.06 42.74
CA VAL A 118 16.66 3.51 42.96
C VAL A 118 16.85 3.82 44.44
N GLN A 119 18.00 4.39 44.81
CA GLN A 119 18.28 4.86 46.17
C GLN A 119 17.74 6.27 46.38
N TRP A 120 16.44 6.37 46.68
CA TRP A 120 15.71 7.63 46.84
C TRP A 120 16.34 8.60 47.85
N THR A 121 17.06 8.11 48.86
CA THR A 121 17.73 8.96 49.87
C THR A 121 18.95 9.69 49.31
N ARG A 122 19.63 9.14 48.30
CA ARG A 122 20.84 9.72 47.69
C ARG A 122 20.55 10.77 46.61
N LEU A 123 19.28 10.95 46.21
CA LEU A 123 18.86 11.94 45.21
C LEU A 123 18.73 13.34 45.84
N THR A 124 19.85 14.01 46.13
CA THR A 124 19.89 15.28 46.88
C THR A 124 19.27 16.48 46.16
N SER A 125 19.18 16.47 44.83
CA SER A 125 18.63 17.55 44.01
C SER A 125 17.09 17.56 43.90
N MET A 126 16.39 16.58 44.47
CA MET A 126 14.95 16.40 44.32
C MET A 126 14.19 16.75 45.62
N GLY A 127 13.22 17.66 45.56
CA GLY A 127 12.37 18.00 46.71
C GLY A 127 11.47 16.83 47.18
N PRO A 128 10.93 16.87 48.41
CA PRO A 128 10.16 15.77 49.00
C PRO A 128 8.89 15.42 48.21
N VAL A 129 8.17 16.43 47.71
CA VAL A 129 6.94 16.25 46.91
C VAL A 129 7.24 15.50 45.61
N SER A 130 8.25 15.95 44.85
CA SER A 130 8.66 15.30 43.60
C SER A 130 9.17 13.87 43.85
N ARG A 131 9.87 13.66 44.97
CA ARG A 131 10.40 12.34 45.35
C ARG A 131 9.29 11.35 45.67
N GLU A 132 8.29 11.76 46.44
CA GLU A 132 7.14 10.91 46.75
C GLU A 132 6.31 10.62 45.50
N HIS A 133 6.04 11.63 44.67
CA HIS A 133 5.32 11.46 43.41
C HIS A 133 6.04 10.49 42.47
N LEU A 134 7.35 10.65 42.30
CA LEU A 134 8.11 9.81 41.37
C LEU A 134 8.26 8.39 41.92
N ARG A 135 8.48 8.22 43.23
CA ARG A 135 8.55 6.91 43.88
C ARG A 135 7.26 6.12 43.74
N ALA A 136 6.10 6.77 43.86
CA ALA A 136 4.81 6.14 43.63
C ALA A 136 4.60 5.70 42.17
N ARG A 137 5.21 6.39 41.19
CA ARG A 137 5.03 6.09 39.76
C ARG A 137 6.06 5.13 39.15
N THR A 138 7.31 5.15 39.61
CA THR A 138 8.38 4.36 38.98
C THR A 138 8.33 2.88 39.34
N GLY A 139 7.74 2.52 40.49
CA GLY A 139 7.65 1.12 40.95
C GLY A 139 9.01 0.49 41.22
N ASP A 140 9.04 -0.84 41.43
CA ASP A 140 10.31 -1.56 41.43
C ASP A 140 10.82 -1.78 40.00
N ILE A 141 12.14 -1.81 39.84
CA ILE A 141 12.77 -2.10 38.55
C ILE A 141 12.39 -3.49 38.02
N GLY A 142 12.13 -4.48 38.90
CA GLY A 142 11.61 -5.79 38.51
C GLY A 142 10.23 -5.71 37.83
N GLU A 143 9.32 -4.91 38.38
CA GLU A 143 8.01 -4.68 37.77
C GLU A 143 8.11 -3.94 36.42
N ALA A 144 9.10 -3.06 36.27
CA ALA A 144 9.37 -2.40 35.00
C ALA A 144 9.90 -3.40 33.94
N ILE A 145 10.77 -4.33 34.34
CA ILE A 145 11.26 -5.43 33.48
C ILE A 145 10.09 -6.30 33.02
N GLU A 146 9.24 -6.78 33.94
CA GLU A 146 8.09 -7.62 33.60
C GLU A 146 7.08 -6.91 32.70
N ARG A 147 6.85 -5.61 32.91
CA ARG A 147 5.97 -4.80 32.04
C ARG A 147 6.55 -4.65 30.65
N ALA A 148 7.84 -4.34 30.53
CA ALA A 148 8.50 -4.19 29.24
C ALA A 148 8.49 -5.50 28.44
N ASP A 149 8.78 -6.64 29.10
CA ASP A 149 8.70 -7.97 28.50
C ASP A 149 7.29 -8.27 27.97
N ARG A 150 6.27 -8.10 28.81
CA ARG A 150 4.88 -8.33 28.43
C ARG A 150 4.43 -7.44 27.27
N LEU A 151 4.80 -6.17 27.29
CA LEU A 151 4.48 -5.22 26.21
C LEU A 151 5.17 -5.63 24.91
N ALA A 152 6.44 -6.04 24.96
CA ALA A 152 7.16 -6.52 23.79
C ALA A 152 6.47 -7.74 23.17
N SER A 153 6.18 -8.78 23.97
CA SER A 153 5.53 -10.00 23.47
C SER A 153 4.12 -9.74 22.90
N ILE A 154 3.33 -8.86 23.53
CA ILE A 154 2.02 -8.47 23.00
C ILE A 154 2.17 -7.72 21.67
N LEU A 155 3.10 -6.77 21.57
CA LEU A 155 3.35 -6.01 20.34
C LEU A 155 3.86 -6.91 19.21
N PHE A 156 4.74 -7.85 19.51
CA PHE A 156 5.21 -8.85 18.56
C PHE A 156 4.04 -9.69 18.02
N ALA A 157 3.23 -10.26 18.91
CA ALA A 157 2.06 -11.06 18.54
C ALA A 157 1.04 -10.24 17.73
N MET A 158 0.78 -8.99 18.13
CA MET A 158 -0.09 -8.06 17.40
C MET A 158 0.43 -7.75 16.00
N SER A 159 1.74 -7.57 15.85
CA SER A 159 2.38 -7.26 14.57
C SER A 159 2.30 -8.45 13.62
N ILE A 160 2.54 -9.68 14.11
CA ILE A 160 2.37 -10.91 13.33
C ILE A 160 0.90 -11.12 12.95
N LEU A 161 -0.02 -10.91 13.89
CA LEU A 161 -1.46 -11.01 13.64
C LEU A 161 -1.92 -10.02 12.56
N MET A 162 -1.44 -8.79 12.61
CA MET A 162 -1.65 -7.76 11.60
C MET A 162 -1.11 -8.22 10.25
N ALA A 163 0.14 -8.67 10.18
CA ALA A 163 0.75 -9.15 8.95
C ALA A 163 -0.04 -10.29 8.29
N LEU A 164 -0.47 -11.28 9.09
CA LEU A 164 -1.30 -12.39 8.62
C LEU A 164 -2.68 -11.95 8.15
N THR A 165 -3.29 -11.00 8.85
CA THR A 165 -4.59 -10.44 8.47
C THR A 165 -4.48 -9.66 7.17
N MET A 166 -3.44 -8.83 7.00
CA MET A 166 -3.19 -8.08 5.78
C MET A 166 -2.87 -9.00 4.59
N ALA A 167 -2.07 -10.05 4.81
CA ALA A 167 -1.83 -11.07 3.79
C ALA A 167 -3.13 -11.77 3.37
N GLY A 168 -3.99 -12.12 4.34
CA GLY A 168 -5.31 -12.69 4.07
C GLY A 168 -6.22 -11.75 3.26
N ILE A 169 -6.26 -10.46 3.61
CA ILE A 169 -6.99 -9.44 2.84
C ILE A 169 -6.42 -9.31 1.42
N GLY A 170 -5.10 -9.32 1.27
CA GLY A 170 -4.43 -9.28 -0.03
C GLY A 170 -4.80 -10.46 -0.92
N VAL A 171 -4.71 -11.69 -0.40
CA VAL A 171 -5.11 -12.91 -1.13
C VAL A 171 -6.60 -12.85 -1.51
N PHE A 172 -7.47 -12.46 -0.57
CA PHE A 172 -8.90 -12.30 -0.84
C PHE A 172 -9.17 -11.29 -1.95
N ALA A 173 -8.48 -10.15 -1.94
CA ALA A 173 -8.60 -9.13 -2.97
C ALA A 173 -8.11 -9.61 -4.34
N ILE A 174 -7.00 -10.35 -4.40
CA ILE A 174 -6.52 -10.96 -5.65
C ILE A 174 -7.57 -11.92 -6.22
N VAL A 175 -8.12 -12.81 -5.39
CA VAL A 175 -9.19 -13.73 -5.80
C VAL A 175 -10.40 -12.95 -6.33
N LEU A 176 -10.82 -11.89 -5.63
CA LEU A 176 -11.92 -11.03 -6.04
C LEU A 176 -11.67 -10.38 -7.41
N ILE A 177 -10.47 -9.81 -7.60
CA ILE A 177 -10.06 -9.17 -8.86
C ILE A 177 -10.06 -10.20 -9.99
N VAL A 178 -9.49 -11.38 -9.78
CA VAL A 178 -9.44 -12.45 -10.79
C VAL A 178 -10.86 -12.90 -11.16
N LEU A 179 -11.71 -13.21 -10.18
CA LEU A 179 -13.10 -13.62 -10.43
C LEU A 179 -13.88 -12.54 -11.17
N SER A 180 -13.74 -11.28 -10.76
CA SER A 180 -14.40 -10.17 -11.44
C SER A 180 -13.92 -9.99 -12.88
N SER A 181 -12.62 -10.16 -13.14
CA SER A 181 -12.02 -10.02 -14.47
C SER A 181 -12.48 -11.16 -15.39
N LEU A 182 -12.60 -12.38 -14.88
CA LEU A 182 -13.15 -13.53 -15.61
C LEU A 182 -14.61 -13.29 -16.01
N VAL A 183 -15.44 -12.80 -15.08
CA VAL A 183 -16.83 -12.42 -15.38
C VAL A 183 -16.83 -11.34 -16.47
N GLY A 184 -16.02 -10.30 -16.33
CA GLY A 184 -15.89 -9.25 -17.34
C GLY A 184 -15.56 -9.78 -18.73
N ALA A 185 -14.58 -10.69 -18.82
CA ALA A 185 -14.12 -11.26 -20.09
C ALA A 185 -15.23 -12.03 -20.83
N VAL A 186 -16.12 -12.72 -20.12
CA VAL A 186 -17.22 -13.50 -20.72
C VAL A 186 -18.28 -12.61 -21.38
N PHE A 187 -18.54 -11.41 -20.82
CA PHE A 187 -19.65 -10.55 -21.25
C PHE A 187 -19.25 -9.41 -22.22
N GLY A 188 -18.00 -9.37 -22.71
CA GLY A 188 -17.55 -8.44 -23.76
C GLY A 188 -17.42 -6.95 -23.36
N MET A 189 -17.91 -6.54 -22.18
CA MET A 189 -17.69 -5.22 -21.57
C MET A 189 -16.81 -5.34 -20.32
N ALA A 190 -15.59 -5.84 -20.51
CA ALA A 190 -14.75 -6.42 -19.46
C ALA A 190 -14.61 -5.54 -18.22
N ASP A 191 -14.23 -4.26 -18.37
CA ASP A 191 -13.87 -3.44 -17.21
C ASP A 191 -15.07 -2.99 -16.37
N ARG A 192 -16.17 -2.57 -17.03
CA ARG A 192 -17.36 -2.09 -16.31
C ARG A 192 -18.07 -3.25 -15.60
N ILE A 193 -18.21 -4.37 -16.30
CA ILE A 193 -18.85 -5.57 -15.73
C ILE A 193 -17.97 -6.14 -14.63
N ALA A 194 -16.65 -6.19 -14.80
CA ALA A 194 -15.75 -6.62 -13.75
C ALA A 194 -15.85 -5.72 -12.52
N LEU A 195 -15.86 -4.39 -12.68
CA LEU A 195 -16.00 -3.48 -11.55
C LEU A 195 -17.32 -3.69 -10.78
N ILE A 196 -18.44 -3.83 -11.50
CA ILE A 196 -19.75 -4.08 -10.89
C ILE A 196 -19.77 -5.46 -10.21
N ALA A 197 -19.25 -6.50 -10.87
CA ALA A 197 -19.19 -7.85 -10.33
C ALA A 197 -18.30 -7.91 -9.07
N GLY A 198 -17.13 -7.28 -9.10
CA GLY A 198 -16.24 -7.16 -7.95
C GLY A 198 -16.89 -6.41 -6.80
N GLY A 199 -17.57 -5.29 -7.08
CA GLY A 199 -18.35 -4.55 -6.09
C GLY A 199 -19.48 -5.38 -5.47
N ALA A 200 -20.22 -6.12 -6.28
CA ALA A 200 -21.29 -7.00 -5.83
C ALA A 200 -20.77 -8.17 -4.98
N LEU A 201 -19.68 -8.81 -5.39
CA LEU A 201 -19.02 -9.89 -4.64
C LEU A 201 -18.48 -9.37 -3.29
N TYR A 202 -17.86 -8.20 -3.28
CA TYR A 202 -17.42 -7.55 -2.04
C TYR A 202 -18.61 -7.20 -1.12
N ALA A 203 -19.67 -6.62 -1.68
CA ALA A 203 -20.88 -6.30 -0.93
C ALA A 203 -21.54 -7.56 -0.35
N ALA A 204 -21.57 -8.67 -1.10
CA ALA A 204 -22.06 -9.96 -0.61
C ALA A 204 -21.19 -10.50 0.53
N PHE A 205 -19.86 -10.35 0.47
CA PHE A 205 -18.96 -10.68 1.56
C PHE A 205 -19.17 -9.79 2.80
N ILE A 206 -19.44 -8.50 2.66
CA ILE A 206 -19.77 -7.67 3.83
C ILE A 206 -21.14 -8.04 4.40
N ALA A 207 -22.14 -8.26 3.54
CA ALA A 207 -23.48 -8.67 3.93
C ALA A 207 -23.47 -10.01 4.68
N GLY A 208 -22.66 -10.99 4.24
CA GLY A 208 -22.48 -12.26 4.94
C GLY A 208 -21.87 -12.09 6.34
N ALA A 209 -20.89 -11.19 6.50
CA ALA A 209 -20.26 -10.91 7.78
C ALA A 209 -21.25 -10.24 8.76
N VAL A 210 -22.04 -9.28 8.26
CA VAL A 210 -23.13 -8.66 9.03
C VAL A 210 -24.20 -9.69 9.38
N ALA A 211 -24.57 -10.57 8.44
CA ALA A 211 -25.54 -11.62 8.67
C ALA A 211 -25.09 -12.57 9.79
N MET A 212 -23.80 -12.95 9.86
CA MET A 212 -23.28 -13.74 10.99
C MET A 212 -23.50 -13.03 12.34
N ALA A 213 -23.13 -11.75 12.44
CA ALA A 213 -23.30 -10.97 13.66
C ALA A 213 -24.78 -10.79 14.06
N VAL A 214 -25.67 -10.66 13.06
CA VAL A 214 -27.12 -10.58 13.28
C VAL A 214 -27.68 -11.93 13.72
N CYS A 215 -27.27 -13.03 13.07
CA CYS A 215 -27.68 -14.39 13.45
C CYS A 215 -27.30 -14.70 14.90
N GLU A 216 -26.08 -14.38 15.33
CA GLU A 216 -25.63 -14.52 16.73
C GLU A 216 -26.57 -13.79 17.71
N LYS A 217 -26.89 -12.52 17.43
CA LYS A 217 -27.83 -11.74 18.27
C LYS A 217 -29.24 -12.32 18.26
N ILE A 218 -29.72 -12.83 17.13
CA ILE A 218 -31.05 -13.46 17.02
C ILE A 218 -31.08 -14.76 17.83
N ILE A 219 -30.04 -15.59 17.74
CA ILE A 219 -29.93 -16.85 18.49
C ILE A 219 -29.95 -16.55 19.99
N ALA A 220 -29.07 -15.66 20.46
CA ALA A 220 -29.00 -15.29 21.87
C ALA A 220 -30.34 -14.76 22.41
N ARG A 221 -31.04 -13.91 21.63
CA ARG A 221 -32.38 -13.40 22.00
C ARG A 221 -33.45 -14.49 22.03
N ARG A 222 -33.45 -15.41 21.06
CA ARG A 222 -34.46 -16.49 20.99
C ARG A 222 -34.29 -17.50 22.12
N GLU A 223 -33.05 -17.87 22.41
CA GLU A 223 -32.72 -18.78 23.51
C GLU A 223 -33.03 -18.17 24.87
N ALA A 224 -32.77 -16.87 25.07
CA ALA A 224 -33.18 -16.15 26.28
C ALA A 224 -34.71 -16.14 26.51
N ILE A 225 -35.51 -16.27 25.45
CA ILE A 225 -36.99 -16.30 25.51
C ILE A 225 -37.52 -17.76 25.35
N GLY A 226 -36.64 -18.77 25.36
CA GLY A 226 -37.02 -20.19 25.27
C GLY A 226 -37.59 -20.61 23.91
N ARG A 227 -37.35 -19.84 22.83
CA ARG A 227 -37.80 -20.17 21.46
C ARG A 227 -36.71 -20.92 20.69
N SER A 228 -37.11 -21.75 19.74
CA SER A 228 -36.18 -22.51 18.90
C SER A 228 -35.30 -21.61 18.02
N SER A 229 -34.00 -21.89 18.03
CA SER A 229 -32.95 -21.17 17.31
C SER A 229 -32.40 -21.95 16.10
N GLU A 230 -33.00 -23.09 15.73
CA GLU A 230 -32.45 -24.03 14.74
C GLU A 230 -32.16 -23.42 13.36
N GLY A 231 -33.11 -22.64 12.81
CA GLY A 231 -32.95 -22.01 11.50
C GLY A 231 -31.77 -21.03 11.46
N PRO A 232 -31.75 -19.97 12.30
CA PRO A 232 -30.62 -19.05 12.43
C PRO A 232 -29.29 -19.76 12.73
N ARG A 233 -29.32 -20.82 13.54
CA ARG A 233 -28.12 -21.63 13.86
C ARG A 233 -27.56 -22.36 12.63
N ARG A 234 -28.41 -22.96 11.78
CA ARG A 234 -27.97 -23.59 10.52
C ARG A 234 -27.36 -22.57 9.57
N VAL A 235 -27.99 -21.39 9.43
CA VAL A 235 -27.46 -20.30 8.60
C VAL A 235 -26.10 -19.83 9.12
N LEU A 236 -25.99 -19.56 10.41
CA LEU A 236 -24.73 -19.16 11.04
C LEU A 236 -23.63 -20.22 10.84
N GLN A 237 -23.93 -21.50 11.06
CA GLN A 237 -22.96 -22.59 10.85
C GLN A 237 -22.51 -22.69 9.39
N GLN A 238 -23.42 -22.52 8.43
CA GLN A 238 -23.09 -22.54 7.01
C GLN A 238 -22.21 -21.34 6.64
N LEU A 239 -22.55 -20.14 7.11
CA LEU A 239 -21.74 -18.94 6.90
C LEU A 239 -20.34 -19.10 7.52
N LEU A 240 -20.23 -19.58 8.76
CA LEU A 240 -18.95 -19.82 9.42
C LEU A 240 -18.07 -20.80 8.63
N ARG A 241 -18.64 -21.87 8.05
CA ARG A 241 -17.90 -22.80 7.19
C ARG A 241 -17.36 -22.13 5.93
N ILE A 242 -18.17 -21.28 5.29
CA ILE A 242 -17.76 -20.52 4.09
C ILE A 242 -16.62 -19.55 4.46
N TYR A 243 -16.76 -18.81 5.56
CA TYR A 243 -15.73 -17.85 6.01
C TYR A 243 -14.46 -18.52 6.51
N ALA A 244 -14.54 -19.73 7.07
CA ALA A 244 -13.37 -20.50 7.46
C ALA A 244 -12.48 -20.90 6.27
N VAL A 245 -13.04 -20.94 5.04
CA VAL A 245 -12.29 -21.14 3.80
C VAL A 245 -11.76 -19.81 3.25
N LEU A 246 -12.58 -18.75 3.27
CA LEU A 246 -12.20 -17.44 2.73
C LEU A 246 -11.17 -16.69 3.58
N VAL A 247 -11.23 -16.85 4.90
CA VAL A 247 -10.34 -16.21 5.87
C VAL A 247 -9.57 -17.33 6.58
N PRO A 248 -8.24 -17.23 6.70
CA PRO A 248 -7.42 -18.27 7.33
C PRO A 248 -7.58 -18.30 8.86
N GLN A 249 -8.77 -18.67 9.35
CA GLN A 249 -9.14 -18.65 10.77
C GLN A 249 -8.26 -19.55 11.62
N ARG A 250 -7.73 -20.65 11.07
CA ARG A 250 -6.82 -21.55 11.81
C ARG A 250 -5.48 -20.89 12.17
N LEU A 251 -5.03 -19.95 11.34
CA LEU A 251 -3.75 -19.27 11.51
C LEU A 251 -3.91 -18.02 12.38
N ILE A 252 -4.95 -17.23 12.11
CA ILE A 252 -5.22 -15.94 12.79
C ILE A 252 -5.94 -16.16 14.14
N GLY A 253 -6.84 -17.14 14.19
CA GLY A 253 -7.80 -17.33 15.28
C GLY A 253 -7.17 -17.52 16.66
N PRO A 254 -6.18 -18.41 16.86
CA PRO A 254 -5.56 -18.59 18.17
C PRO A 254 -4.95 -17.29 18.72
N MET A 255 -4.15 -16.58 17.92
CA MET A 255 -3.55 -15.30 18.32
C MET A 255 -4.61 -14.24 18.62
N GLN A 256 -5.58 -14.08 17.71
CA GLN A 256 -6.63 -13.09 17.86
C GLN A 256 -7.50 -13.33 19.10
N LEU A 257 -7.97 -14.56 19.30
CA LEU A 257 -8.86 -14.90 20.41
C LEU A 257 -8.11 -14.83 21.75
N THR A 258 -6.86 -15.29 21.82
CA THR A 258 -6.05 -15.16 23.03
C THR A 258 -5.83 -13.70 23.41
N LEU A 259 -5.51 -12.83 22.45
CA LEU A 259 -5.35 -11.40 22.74
C LEU A 259 -6.68 -10.74 23.12
N GLN A 260 -7.78 -11.07 22.44
CA GLN A 260 -9.11 -10.52 22.74
C GLN A 260 -9.66 -10.95 24.10
N SER A 261 -9.37 -12.17 24.55
CA SER A 261 -9.84 -12.69 25.83
C SER A 261 -9.01 -12.21 27.02
N ASN A 262 -7.71 -11.98 26.82
CA ASN A 262 -6.79 -11.58 27.89
C ASN A 262 -6.59 -10.05 27.98
N LEU A 263 -6.92 -9.31 26.94
CA LEU A 263 -6.96 -7.84 26.96
C LEU A 263 -8.42 -7.36 27.07
N ASN A 264 -8.62 -6.05 27.21
CA ASN A 264 -9.96 -5.48 27.05
C ASN A 264 -10.40 -5.66 25.59
N GLY A 265 -11.23 -6.68 25.32
CA GLY A 265 -11.61 -7.08 23.97
C GLY A 265 -12.19 -5.95 23.11
N ARG A 266 -12.94 -5.01 23.70
CA ARG A 266 -13.47 -3.84 22.97
C ARG A 266 -12.35 -2.87 22.59
N LEU A 267 -11.47 -2.55 23.53
CA LEU A 267 -10.32 -1.69 23.27
C LEU A 267 -9.37 -2.31 22.25
N PHE A 268 -9.10 -3.62 22.38
CA PHE A 268 -8.31 -4.39 21.44
C PHE A 268 -8.86 -4.26 20.02
N LEU A 269 -10.17 -4.51 19.83
CA LEU A 269 -10.81 -4.43 18.51
C LEU A 269 -10.72 -3.03 17.91
N VAL A 270 -10.94 -1.99 18.71
CA VAL A 270 -10.84 -0.59 18.26
C VAL A 270 -9.41 -0.25 17.85
N VAL A 271 -8.43 -0.52 18.72
CA VAL A 271 -7.02 -0.23 18.44
C VAL A 271 -6.53 -1.03 17.22
N TYR A 272 -6.86 -2.33 17.16
CA TYR A 272 -6.48 -3.19 16.04
C TYR A 272 -7.08 -2.69 14.71
N GLY A 273 -8.36 -2.33 14.70
CA GLY A 273 -9.01 -1.73 13.53
C GLY A 273 -8.40 -0.40 13.11
N LEU A 274 -8.06 0.47 14.08
CA LEU A 274 -7.40 1.75 13.80
C LEU A 274 -6.01 1.54 13.18
N VAL A 275 -5.23 0.55 13.61
CA VAL A 275 -3.93 0.25 12.99
C VAL A 275 -4.11 -0.24 11.54
N ILE A 276 -5.10 -1.08 11.26
CA ILE A 276 -5.41 -1.54 9.89
C ILE A 276 -5.76 -0.35 9.00
N VAL A 277 -6.70 0.49 9.46
CA VAL A 277 -7.13 1.69 8.72
C VAL A 277 -5.97 2.66 8.55
N GLY A 278 -5.15 2.85 9.59
CA GLY A 278 -3.96 3.67 9.54
C GLY A 278 -2.96 3.20 8.48
N ALA A 279 -2.71 1.89 8.39
CA ALA A 279 -1.87 1.30 7.34
C ALA A 279 -2.41 1.61 5.94
N MET A 280 -3.72 1.46 5.73
CA MET A 280 -4.37 1.79 4.46
C MET A 280 -4.28 3.28 4.12
N VAL A 281 -4.47 4.16 5.10
CA VAL A 281 -4.35 5.62 4.92
C VAL A 281 -2.93 6.01 4.56
N ILE A 282 -1.92 5.46 5.25
CA ILE A 282 -0.50 5.70 4.93
C ILE A 282 -0.21 5.28 3.48
N GLY A 283 -0.69 4.11 3.06
CA GLY A 283 -0.57 3.64 1.68
C GLY A 283 -1.20 4.58 0.66
N GLY A 284 -2.43 5.04 0.93
CA GLY A 284 -3.13 6.00 0.07
C GLY A 284 -2.46 7.37 0.01
N LEU A 285 -1.96 7.87 1.15
CA LEU A 285 -1.18 9.11 1.21
C LEU A 285 0.11 9.01 0.42
N GLN A 286 0.81 7.87 0.48
CA GLN A 286 2.02 7.66 -0.30
C GLN A 286 1.74 7.69 -1.81
N VAL A 287 0.61 7.12 -2.26
CA VAL A 287 0.21 7.22 -3.67
C VAL A 287 0.00 8.67 -4.09
N VAL A 288 -0.75 9.44 -3.29
CA VAL A 288 -0.97 10.86 -3.59
C VAL A 288 0.35 11.62 -3.58
N ASN A 289 1.20 11.38 -2.58
CA ASN A 289 2.48 12.05 -2.46
C ASN A 289 3.44 11.74 -3.60
N SER A 290 3.43 10.50 -4.11
CA SER A 290 4.29 10.12 -5.23
C SER A 290 4.02 10.91 -6.51
N SER A 291 2.84 11.53 -6.63
CA SER A 291 2.47 12.41 -7.74
C SER A 291 2.77 13.89 -7.49
N ARG A 292 3.26 14.26 -6.29
CA ARG A 292 3.57 15.64 -5.91
C ARG A 292 5.07 15.90 -6.00
N PHE A 293 5.42 17.13 -6.36
CA PHE A 293 6.80 17.60 -6.41
C PHE A 293 7.48 17.64 -5.03
N SER A 294 6.73 17.97 -3.96
CA SER A 294 7.26 18.01 -2.59
C SER A 294 6.20 17.63 -1.56
N LEU A 295 6.65 16.97 -0.49
CA LEU A 295 5.88 16.65 0.72
C LEU A 295 5.53 17.91 1.53
N LEU A 296 6.42 18.89 1.52
CA LEU A 296 6.33 20.13 2.29
C LEU A 296 6.45 21.30 1.31
N PRO A 297 5.33 21.79 0.73
CA PRO A 297 5.36 22.93 -0.16
C PRO A 297 5.65 24.20 0.65
N GLY A 298 6.80 24.83 0.40
CA GLY A 298 7.16 26.15 0.91
C GLY A 298 7.13 27.25 -0.15
N TYR A 299 6.65 26.94 -1.36
CA TYR A 299 6.61 27.89 -2.48
C TYR A 299 5.26 28.61 -2.55
N ASP A 300 5.18 29.77 -1.91
CA ASP A 300 3.96 30.60 -1.91
C ASP A 300 3.80 31.44 -3.19
N VAL A 301 4.92 31.84 -3.80
CA VAL A 301 4.92 32.68 -5.03
C VAL A 301 5.01 31.83 -6.29
N VAL A 302 5.95 30.88 -6.33
CA VAL A 302 6.15 29.97 -7.47
C VAL A 302 5.40 28.67 -7.19
N THR A 303 4.08 28.76 -7.19
CA THR A 303 3.21 27.62 -6.90
C THR A 303 3.30 26.55 -7.99
N SER A 304 2.84 25.32 -7.69
CA SER A 304 2.76 24.26 -8.71
C SER A 304 1.95 24.68 -9.94
N GLU A 305 0.85 25.42 -9.75
CA GLU A 305 0.05 25.96 -10.84
C GLU A 305 0.84 26.95 -11.72
N ALA A 306 1.66 27.80 -11.09
CA ALA A 306 2.52 28.73 -11.83
C ALA A 306 3.56 27.99 -12.67
N VAL A 307 4.09 26.87 -12.18
CA VAL A 307 5.04 26.01 -12.90
C VAL A 307 4.34 25.20 -14.00
N ASP A 308 3.13 24.71 -13.76
CA ASP A 308 2.32 23.97 -14.74
C ASP A 308 1.96 24.86 -15.96
N HIS A 309 1.82 26.16 -15.75
CA HIS A 309 1.67 27.17 -16.82
C HIS A 309 3.00 27.79 -17.29
N GLY A 310 4.12 27.38 -16.69
CA GLY A 310 5.47 27.86 -16.95
C GLY A 310 6.36 26.77 -17.57
N MET A 311 7.50 26.51 -16.93
CA MET A 311 8.46 25.48 -17.34
C MET A 311 8.43 24.31 -16.37
N LEU A 312 7.54 23.35 -16.61
CA LEU A 312 7.55 22.09 -15.88
C LEU A 312 8.63 21.15 -16.45
N GLY A 313 9.58 20.73 -15.61
CA GLY A 313 10.72 19.89 -16.00
C GLY A 313 10.33 18.61 -16.74
N ALA A 314 9.17 18.03 -16.42
CA ALA A 314 8.66 16.81 -17.06
C ALA A 314 8.50 16.90 -18.59
N HIS A 315 8.41 18.11 -19.16
CA HIS A 315 8.35 18.34 -20.60
C HIS A 315 9.71 18.32 -21.31
N TYR A 316 10.85 18.37 -20.59
CA TYR A 316 12.18 18.46 -21.17
C TYR A 316 13.00 17.22 -20.80
N GLU A 317 13.41 16.44 -21.80
CA GLU A 317 14.14 15.19 -21.56
C GLU A 317 15.45 15.42 -20.75
N SER A 318 16.11 16.55 -20.95
CA SER A 318 17.33 16.93 -20.22
C SER A 318 17.13 17.25 -18.73
N MET A 319 15.89 17.47 -18.28
CA MET A 319 15.58 17.89 -16.90
C MET A 319 14.83 16.82 -16.10
N ARG A 320 14.53 15.67 -16.70
CA ARG A 320 13.74 14.62 -16.05
C ARG A 320 14.56 13.82 -15.04
N ASP A 321 13.92 13.52 -13.92
CA ASP A 321 14.45 12.63 -12.88
C ASP A 321 13.53 11.41 -12.66
N GLU A 322 13.98 10.44 -11.86
CA GLU A 322 13.19 9.26 -11.46
C GLU A 322 11.85 9.63 -10.83
N HIS A 323 11.80 10.77 -10.12
CA HIS A 323 10.59 11.32 -9.49
C HIS A 323 9.53 11.78 -10.51
N ASP A 324 9.91 12.06 -11.77
CA ASP A 324 8.99 12.48 -12.84
C ASP A 324 8.39 11.31 -13.61
N ALA A 325 8.65 10.06 -13.21
CA ALA A 325 8.22 8.87 -13.96
C ALA A 325 6.68 8.74 -14.09
N LEU A 326 5.93 9.36 -13.17
CA LEU A 326 4.47 9.45 -13.25
C LEU A 326 3.97 10.58 -14.19
N LEU A 327 4.81 11.58 -14.47
CA LEU A 327 4.51 12.73 -15.33
C LEU A 327 4.79 12.39 -16.80
N ARG A 328 3.85 11.64 -17.40
CA ARG A 328 3.91 11.10 -18.77
C ARG A 328 3.48 12.13 -19.82
N TYR A 329 4.13 13.27 -19.84
CA TYR A 329 3.73 14.40 -20.67
C TYR A 329 4.40 14.38 -22.05
N PRO A 330 3.80 15.06 -23.06
CA PRO A 330 4.50 15.34 -24.29
C PRO A 330 5.82 16.07 -23.99
N MET A 331 6.89 15.72 -24.72
CA MET A 331 8.23 16.15 -24.37
C MET A 331 9.08 16.52 -25.57
N ILE A 332 10.04 17.41 -25.31
CA ILE A 332 11.08 17.87 -26.23
C ILE A 332 12.46 17.61 -25.61
N PRO A 333 13.55 17.58 -26.41
CA PRO A 333 14.88 17.26 -25.91
C PRO A 333 15.37 18.16 -24.76
N SER A 334 15.18 19.48 -24.90
CA SER A 334 15.69 20.50 -24.00
C SER A 334 14.89 21.79 -24.13
N ASP A 335 15.04 22.69 -23.16
CA ASP A 335 14.47 24.03 -23.18
C ASP A 335 15.13 24.93 -24.23
N ARG A 336 16.37 24.63 -24.60
CA ARG A 336 17.14 25.32 -25.65
C ARG A 336 17.32 24.41 -26.85
N ILE A 337 16.91 24.86 -28.02
CA ILE A 337 16.95 24.11 -29.29
C ILE A 337 17.87 24.86 -30.24
N ALA A 338 18.94 24.21 -30.69
CA ALA A 338 19.89 24.80 -31.65
C ALA A 338 19.67 24.26 -33.07
N GLU A 339 19.02 23.10 -33.17
CA GLU A 339 18.74 22.39 -34.41
C GLU A 339 17.64 23.08 -35.21
N THR A 340 17.65 22.88 -36.53
CA THR A 340 16.60 23.37 -37.43
C THR A 340 15.27 22.64 -37.28
N HIS A 341 15.24 21.55 -36.50
CA HIS A 341 14.06 20.74 -36.27
C HIS A 341 13.85 20.51 -34.77
N LEU A 342 12.63 20.74 -34.30
CA LEU A 342 12.20 20.39 -32.95
C LEU A 342 11.69 18.95 -32.92
N ARG A 343 12.40 18.05 -32.24
CA ARG A 343 11.88 16.73 -31.93
C ARG A 343 10.78 16.85 -30.88
N LEU A 344 9.60 16.32 -31.19
CA LEU A 344 8.48 16.21 -30.26
C LEU A 344 8.11 14.75 -30.08
N PHE A 345 8.08 14.27 -28.83
CA PHE A 345 7.55 12.96 -28.48
C PHE A 345 6.21 13.10 -27.73
N ILE A 346 5.17 12.45 -28.23
CA ILE A 346 3.82 12.43 -27.65
C ILE A 346 3.58 11.00 -27.12
N PRO A 347 3.64 10.78 -25.79
CA PRO A 347 3.44 9.45 -25.23
C PRO A 347 1.97 9.01 -25.33
N HIS A 348 1.77 7.76 -25.76
CA HIS A 348 0.48 7.07 -25.70
C HIS A 348 0.27 6.52 -24.30
N GLN A 349 -0.80 6.95 -23.63
CA GLN A 349 -1.18 6.50 -22.30
C GLN A 349 -2.43 5.62 -22.41
N PRO A 350 -2.32 4.27 -22.31
CA PRO A 350 -3.45 3.36 -22.50
C PRO A 350 -4.71 3.74 -21.72
N GLN A 351 -4.56 4.05 -20.42
CA GLN A 351 -5.68 4.43 -19.54
C GLN A 351 -6.46 5.67 -20.00
N ARG A 352 -5.76 6.64 -20.60
CA ARG A 352 -6.33 7.92 -21.04
C ARG A 352 -6.79 7.83 -22.49
N ASP A 353 -5.92 7.30 -23.36
CA ASP A 353 -6.02 7.43 -24.80
C ASP A 353 -6.88 6.32 -25.41
N ASN A 354 -6.81 5.07 -24.91
CA ASN A 354 -7.61 3.97 -25.47
C ASN A 354 -9.12 4.21 -25.38
N PRO A 355 -9.70 4.70 -24.26
CA PRO A 355 -11.15 4.97 -24.20
C PRO A 355 -11.62 6.03 -25.19
N LEU A 356 -10.76 6.99 -25.55
CA LEU A 356 -11.07 8.02 -26.54
C LEU A 356 -10.85 7.51 -27.97
N ALA A 357 -9.75 6.79 -28.22
CA ALA A 357 -9.44 6.14 -29.49
C ALA A 357 -10.57 5.20 -29.94
N ARG A 358 -11.13 4.41 -29.00
CA ARG A 358 -12.31 3.55 -29.27
C ARG A 358 -13.55 4.30 -29.74
N ARG A 359 -13.64 5.62 -29.47
CA ARG A 359 -14.76 6.48 -29.91
C ARG A 359 -14.47 7.21 -31.22
N LEU A 360 -13.25 7.70 -31.39
CA LEU A 360 -12.88 8.58 -32.52
C LEU A 360 -12.26 7.85 -33.71
N CYS A 361 -11.81 6.61 -33.52
CA CYS A 361 -11.13 5.80 -34.54
C CYS A 361 -11.97 4.55 -34.87
N PRO A 362 -12.99 4.67 -35.74
CA PRO A 362 -13.82 3.54 -36.17
C PRO A 362 -13.04 2.42 -36.87
N GLU A 363 -11.84 2.71 -37.36
CA GLU A 363 -10.95 1.78 -38.05
C GLU A 363 -10.32 0.74 -37.10
N LEU A 364 -10.40 0.95 -35.78
CA LEU A 364 -9.90 0.01 -34.78
C LEU A 364 -10.85 -1.17 -34.59
N ALA A 365 -10.47 -2.35 -35.09
CA ALA A 365 -11.22 -3.59 -34.90
C ALA A 365 -11.33 -3.95 -33.41
N ALA A 366 -12.55 -3.91 -32.86
CA ALA A 366 -12.82 -4.07 -31.43
C ALA A 366 -11.95 -3.15 -30.54
N GLY A 367 -11.63 -1.94 -31.02
CA GLY A 367 -10.82 -0.98 -30.28
C GLY A 367 -9.33 -1.28 -30.26
N ARG A 368 -8.83 -2.15 -31.14
CA ARG A 368 -7.42 -2.49 -31.28
C ARG A 368 -6.92 -2.25 -32.70
N ASN A 369 -5.64 -1.91 -32.82
CA ASN A 369 -4.94 -1.91 -34.09
C ASN A 369 -4.53 -3.35 -34.42
N THR A 370 -5.20 -3.96 -35.39
CA THR A 370 -4.94 -5.33 -35.87
C THR A 370 -4.25 -5.35 -37.23
N ALA A 371 -3.88 -4.18 -37.77
CA ALA A 371 -3.14 -4.10 -39.02
C ALA A 371 -1.68 -4.54 -38.80
N GLU A 372 -0.99 -4.87 -39.89
CA GLU A 372 0.39 -5.31 -39.89
C GLU A 372 1.28 -4.40 -40.76
N GLY A 373 2.59 -4.40 -40.50
CA GLY A 373 3.58 -3.61 -41.24
C GLY A 373 3.25 -2.11 -41.27
N ASP A 374 3.45 -1.48 -42.44
CA ASP A 374 3.25 -0.04 -42.63
C ASP A 374 1.79 0.41 -42.43
N ALA A 375 0.82 -0.48 -42.64
CA ALA A 375 -0.58 -0.18 -42.38
C ALA A 375 -0.85 -0.02 -40.88
N ALA A 376 -0.18 -0.80 -40.03
CA ALA A 376 -0.26 -0.66 -38.58
C ALA A 376 0.27 0.71 -38.12
N SER A 377 1.40 1.13 -38.70
CA SER A 377 2.02 2.41 -38.41
C SER A 377 1.11 3.58 -38.78
N ARG A 378 0.59 3.60 -40.03
CA ARG A 378 -0.32 4.64 -40.51
C ARG A 378 -1.59 4.74 -39.67
N LEU A 379 -2.22 3.60 -39.36
CA LEU A 379 -3.41 3.58 -38.52
C LEU A 379 -3.16 4.15 -37.11
N ALA A 380 -1.98 3.89 -36.53
CA ALA A 380 -1.61 4.46 -35.23
C ALA A 380 -1.45 5.98 -35.30
N VAL A 381 -0.77 6.49 -36.33
CA VAL A 381 -0.57 7.92 -36.57
C VAL A 381 -1.91 8.61 -36.79
N ASP A 382 -2.73 8.10 -37.72
CA ASP A 382 -4.04 8.67 -38.06
C ASP A 382 -4.96 8.75 -36.85
N CYS A 383 -5.00 7.69 -36.04
CA CYS A 383 -5.83 7.67 -34.85
C CYS A 383 -5.33 8.67 -33.80
N LEU A 384 -4.04 8.68 -33.49
CA LEU A 384 -3.48 9.62 -32.51
C LEU A 384 -3.55 11.08 -32.98
N ALA A 385 -3.50 11.33 -34.29
CA ALA A 385 -3.73 12.64 -34.88
C ALA A 385 -5.15 13.18 -34.64
N ARG A 386 -6.14 12.31 -34.45
CA ARG A 386 -7.51 12.71 -34.03
C ARG A 386 -7.60 13.05 -32.55
N LEU A 387 -6.68 12.54 -31.72
CA LEU A 387 -6.68 12.76 -30.27
C LEU A 387 -5.94 14.05 -29.89
N TRP A 388 -5.00 14.50 -30.72
CA TRP A 388 -4.07 15.59 -30.42
C TRP A 388 -4.12 16.71 -31.44
N THR A 389 -4.09 17.94 -30.95
CA THR A 389 -3.79 19.13 -31.77
C THR A 389 -2.45 19.70 -31.32
N VAL A 390 -1.56 19.97 -32.27
CA VAL A 390 -0.23 20.53 -32.02
C VAL A 390 -0.11 21.87 -32.72
N SER A 391 0.44 22.87 -32.03
CA SER A 391 0.76 24.17 -32.63
C SER A 391 2.03 24.78 -32.04
N ILE A 392 2.74 25.56 -32.85
CA ILE A 392 3.86 26.39 -32.39
C ILE A 392 3.50 27.85 -32.66
N ASP A 393 3.41 28.64 -31.59
CA ASP A 393 2.99 30.06 -31.62
C ASP A 393 1.64 30.28 -32.32
N GLY A 394 0.72 29.32 -32.18
CA GLY A 394 -0.61 29.35 -32.80
C GLY A 394 -0.66 28.77 -34.23
N THR A 395 0.48 28.54 -34.89
CA THR A 395 0.52 27.84 -36.19
C THR A 395 0.32 26.34 -35.97
N GLN A 396 -0.72 25.75 -36.53
CA GLN A 396 -0.99 24.32 -36.42
C GLN A 396 0.08 23.50 -37.16
N ILE A 397 0.47 22.39 -36.53
CA ILE A 397 1.43 21.42 -37.06
C ILE A 397 0.67 20.11 -37.33
N PRO A 398 0.62 19.64 -38.59
CA PRO A 398 0.00 18.36 -38.90
C PRO A 398 0.85 17.20 -38.34
N LEU A 399 0.16 16.13 -37.94
CA LEU A 399 0.77 14.94 -37.32
C LEU A 399 1.01 13.80 -38.33
N ASP A 400 0.69 14.00 -39.61
CA ASP A 400 0.84 13.03 -40.70
C ASP A 400 2.31 12.59 -40.91
N GLY A 401 3.26 13.48 -40.69
CA GLY A 401 4.70 13.18 -40.74
C GLY A 401 5.28 12.54 -39.49
N PHE A 402 4.48 12.28 -38.45
CA PHE A 402 4.96 11.63 -37.23
C PHE A 402 5.02 10.12 -37.41
N VAL A 403 5.88 9.47 -36.63
CA VAL A 403 6.06 8.01 -36.66
C VAL A 403 5.90 7.41 -35.26
N PRO A 404 5.34 6.20 -35.13
CA PRO A 404 5.33 5.49 -33.86
C PRO A 404 6.76 5.21 -33.37
N MET A 405 7.02 5.49 -32.10
CA MET A 405 8.34 5.29 -31.47
C MET A 405 8.20 4.59 -30.12
N GLU A 406 9.15 3.70 -29.84
CA GLU A 406 9.37 3.11 -28.52
C GLU A 406 10.55 3.80 -27.82
N ARG A 407 10.33 4.23 -26.57
CA ARG A 407 11.32 4.78 -25.65
C ARG A 407 11.52 3.81 -24.49
N ARG A 408 12.41 2.83 -24.68
CA ARG A 408 12.69 1.78 -23.68
C ARG A 408 13.27 2.32 -22.38
N ASP A 409 14.08 3.37 -22.48
CA ASP A 409 14.61 4.14 -21.36
C ASP A 409 13.50 4.67 -20.44
N LEU A 410 12.34 5.01 -21.02
CA LEU A 410 11.19 5.53 -20.28
C LEU A 410 10.06 4.50 -20.12
N GLY A 411 10.19 3.31 -20.70
CA GLY A 411 9.12 2.32 -20.79
C GLY A 411 7.88 2.79 -21.55
N MET A 412 8.02 3.77 -22.46
CA MET A 412 6.90 4.41 -23.14
C MET A 412 6.84 4.07 -24.64
N ARG A 413 5.63 4.09 -25.20
CA ARG A 413 5.37 4.11 -26.64
C ARG A 413 4.55 5.34 -26.98
N GLY A 414 4.72 5.89 -28.17
CA GLY A 414 4.05 7.10 -28.57
C GLY A 414 4.32 7.47 -30.02
N LEU A 415 4.06 8.73 -30.37
CA LEU A 415 4.47 9.32 -31.64
C LEU A 415 5.70 10.19 -31.46
N VAL A 416 6.61 10.17 -32.43
CA VAL A 416 7.69 11.14 -32.55
C VAL A 416 7.57 11.88 -33.88
N GLY A 417 7.83 13.17 -33.87
CA GLY A 417 7.91 13.98 -35.08
C GLY A 417 9.02 15.01 -34.98
N TYR A 418 9.49 15.47 -36.13
CA TYR A 418 10.53 16.47 -36.27
C TYR A 418 9.92 17.70 -36.93
N ILE A 419 9.60 18.71 -36.13
CA ILE A 419 8.89 19.90 -36.59
C ILE A 419 9.92 20.91 -37.11
N PRO A 420 9.85 21.34 -38.37
CA PRO A 420 10.79 22.32 -38.90
C PRO A 420 10.63 23.67 -38.17
N LEU A 421 11.76 24.26 -37.81
CA LEU A 421 11.88 25.60 -37.22
C LEU A 421 12.34 26.64 -38.25
N ASP A 422 12.53 26.23 -39.50
CA ASP A 422 12.95 27.10 -40.59
C ASP A 422 12.00 28.29 -40.75
N GLY A 423 12.57 29.50 -40.84
CA GLY A 423 11.82 30.75 -40.94
C GLY A 423 11.29 31.31 -39.61
N ARG A 424 11.50 30.62 -38.47
CA ARG A 424 11.18 31.18 -37.14
C ARG A 424 12.32 32.08 -36.63
N GLN A 425 11.95 33.20 -36.00
CA GLN A 425 12.94 34.12 -35.43
C GLN A 425 13.62 33.49 -34.20
N PRO A 426 14.93 33.68 -33.98
CA PRO A 426 15.57 33.26 -32.73
C PRO A 426 14.89 33.88 -31.51
N GLY A 427 14.69 33.09 -30.45
CA GLY A 427 14.05 33.55 -29.23
C GLY A 427 13.09 32.53 -28.63
N ARG A 428 12.19 33.03 -27.76
CA ARG A 428 11.20 32.21 -27.07
C ARG A 428 10.04 31.87 -27.99
N HIS A 429 9.75 30.59 -28.11
CA HIS A 429 8.56 30.04 -28.76
C HIS A 429 7.76 29.21 -27.77
N ASN A 430 6.48 29.03 -28.05
CA ASN A 430 5.62 28.17 -27.24
C ASN A 430 5.04 27.06 -28.11
N LEU A 431 5.39 25.81 -27.78
CA LEU A 431 4.72 24.63 -28.30
C LEU A 431 3.47 24.35 -27.45
N ALA A 432 2.31 24.32 -28.07
CA ALA A 432 1.04 24.00 -27.42
C ALA A 432 0.52 22.66 -27.94
N LEU A 433 0.15 21.77 -27.03
CA LEU A 433 -0.53 20.52 -27.34
C LEU A 433 -1.87 20.47 -26.62
N VAL A 434 -2.92 20.12 -27.36
CA VAL A 434 -4.26 19.92 -26.81
C VAL A 434 -4.68 18.47 -27.03
N TRP A 435 -4.94 17.76 -25.95
CA TRP A 435 -5.56 16.44 -26.00
C TRP A 435 -7.07 16.57 -25.83
N ASN A 436 -7.82 15.89 -26.68
CA ASN A 436 -9.29 15.92 -26.75
C ASN A 436 -9.83 17.36 -26.78
N ALA A 437 -9.57 18.08 -27.87
CA ALA A 437 -9.92 19.49 -28.00
C ALA A 437 -11.42 19.79 -27.79
N GLU A 438 -12.30 18.85 -28.17
CA GLU A 438 -13.76 18.95 -28.00
C GLU A 438 -14.25 18.43 -26.63
N GLY A 439 -13.34 17.99 -25.76
CA GLY A 439 -13.67 17.46 -24.44
C GLY A 439 -14.18 18.52 -23.45
N GLU A 440 -14.97 18.07 -22.48
CA GLU A 440 -15.42 18.91 -21.36
C GLU A 440 -14.25 19.35 -20.45
N SER A 441 -14.49 20.31 -19.54
CA SER A 441 -13.46 20.78 -18.59
C SER A 441 -13.17 19.80 -17.46
N LYS A 442 -14.07 18.83 -17.20
CA LYS A 442 -13.98 17.88 -16.08
C LYS A 442 -14.19 16.43 -16.56
N GLY A 443 -13.83 15.49 -15.71
CA GLY A 443 -13.96 14.06 -15.98
C GLY A 443 -12.70 13.41 -16.57
N LYS A 444 -12.76 12.08 -16.78
CA LYS A 444 -11.62 11.28 -17.25
C LYS A 444 -11.13 11.72 -18.64
N LEU A 445 -12.06 12.06 -19.52
CA LEU A 445 -11.81 12.50 -20.90
C LEU A 445 -11.84 14.03 -21.04
N ARG A 446 -11.54 14.78 -19.96
CA ARG A 446 -11.50 16.24 -20.04
C ARG A 446 -10.48 16.73 -21.05
N ARG A 447 -10.73 17.86 -21.68
CA ARG A 447 -9.73 18.59 -22.47
C ARG A 447 -8.49 18.84 -21.61
N ARG A 448 -7.30 18.54 -22.15
CA ARG A 448 -6.02 18.81 -21.49
C ARG A 448 -5.15 19.64 -22.41
N GLU A 449 -4.59 20.71 -21.89
CA GLU A 449 -3.68 21.59 -22.60
C GLU A 449 -2.30 21.50 -21.95
N TYR A 450 -1.28 21.36 -22.78
CA TYR A 450 0.12 21.34 -22.38
C TYR A 450 0.83 22.48 -23.10
N ARG A 451 1.54 23.31 -22.35
CA ARG A 451 2.32 24.43 -22.90
C ARG A 451 3.79 24.19 -22.58
N ILE A 452 4.60 24.14 -23.63
CA ILE A 452 6.03 23.84 -23.53
C ILE A 452 6.78 25.03 -24.16
N PRO A 453 7.18 26.02 -23.35
CA PRO A 453 8.04 27.10 -23.83
C PRO A 453 9.45 26.58 -24.13
N PHE A 454 10.05 27.03 -25.23
CA PHE A 454 11.44 26.69 -25.57
C PHE A 454 12.12 27.88 -26.27
N TRP A 455 13.45 27.87 -26.30
CA TRP A 455 14.28 28.91 -26.90
C TRP A 455 14.97 28.37 -28.14
N PHE A 456 14.60 28.91 -29.29
CA PHE A 456 15.27 28.62 -30.55
C PHE A 456 16.53 29.47 -30.67
N THR A 457 17.68 28.81 -30.71
CA THR A 457 19.02 29.42 -30.71
C THR A 457 19.90 28.82 -31.82
N PRO A 458 19.57 29.07 -33.10
CA PRO A 458 20.19 28.39 -34.25
C PRO A 458 21.70 28.64 -34.44
N GLN A 459 22.33 29.53 -33.64
CA GLN A 459 23.67 30.08 -33.93
C GLN A 459 24.61 30.18 -32.72
N ILE A 460 24.45 29.37 -31.65
CA ILE A 460 25.40 29.38 -30.52
C ILE A 460 26.43 28.22 -30.59
N ALA A 461 26.18 27.16 -31.35
CA ALA A 461 27.10 26.01 -31.45
C ALA A 461 28.41 26.30 -32.23
N GLU A 462 28.41 27.24 -33.18
CA GLU A 462 29.61 27.57 -33.97
C GLU A 462 30.70 28.33 -33.20
N ARG A 463 30.40 28.93 -32.05
CA ARG A 463 31.40 29.69 -31.26
C ARG A 463 32.20 28.86 -30.26
N VAL A 464 31.69 27.70 -29.83
CA VAL A 464 32.36 26.88 -28.80
C VAL A 464 33.46 25.98 -29.40
N GLN A 465 33.55 25.89 -30.74
CA GLN A 465 34.61 25.17 -31.44
C GLN A 465 35.72 26.08 -32.00
N ARG A 466 35.65 27.39 -31.77
CA ARG A 466 36.60 28.39 -32.28
C ARG A 466 37.34 29.20 -31.22
N ASP A 467 37.17 28.84 -29.94
CA ASP A 467 38.02 29.25 -28.82
C ASP A 467 38.57 27.97 -28.16
#